data_AF-A0A0J9T401-F1
#
_entry.id   AF-A0A0J9T401-F1
#
_cell.length_a   1.000
_cell.length_b   1.000
_cell.length_c   1.000
_cell.angle_alpha   90.00
_cell.angle_beta   90.00
_cell.angle_gamma   90.00
#
_symmetry.space_group_name_H-M   'P 1'
#
loop_
_entity.id
_entity.type
_entity.pdbx_description
1 polymer ?
#
loop_
_entity_poly.entity_id
_entity_poly.type
_entity_poly.pdbx_seq_one_letter_code
_entity_poly.pdbx_strand_id
1 'polypeptide(L)'
;MEKCVDFMVYCVNRDELQKHCEQDYNDGLKKRYCNNFNEYTKYYYDQFKSKIKCLKDSNKDIHYNWRFSDTCTLHNVAKTFPKYDEKKQTILDDTSKNPIDKCNVHEDSGTINCYMLDGLPVTLEELPTIHVIPLKYGIYAGSSFLGFFSLGLYLYKVNKLL
;
A
#
# COMPACT_ATOMS: atom_id res chain seq x y z
N MET A 1 -1.29 -5.05 14.41
CA MET A 1 -1.09 -3.79 13.67
C MET A 1 -0.14 -4.00 12.50
N GLU A 2 1.07 -4.54 12.71
CA GLU A 2 2.05 -4.85 11.66
C GLU A 2 1.45 -5.60 10.46
N LYS A 3 0.76 -6.72 10.67
CA LYS A 3 0.10 -7.48 9.60
C LYS A 3 -0.97 -6.68 8.81
N CYS A 4 -1.61 -5.70 9.44
CA CYS A 4 -2.56 -4.82 8.75
C CYS A 4 -1.80 -3.85 7.84
N VAL A 5 -0.69 -3.29 8.32
CA VAL A 5 0.18 -2.42 7.50
C VAL A 5 0.73 -3.21 6.32
N ASP A 6 1.21 -4.42 6.55
CA ASP A 6 1.69 -5.30 5.47
C ASP A 6 0.61 -5.54 4.41
N PHE A 7 -0.65 -5.70 4.83
CA PHE A 7 -1.77 -5.88 3.90
C PHE A 7 -2.05 -4.61 3.08
N MET A 8 -2.01 -3.42 3.69
CA MET A 8 -2.13 -2.15 2.95
C MET A 8 -0.98 -1.97 1.95
N VAL A 9 0.25 -2.20 2.40
CA VAL A 9 1.46 -2.10 1.58
C VAL A 9 1.37 -3.05 0.40
N TYR A 10 0.92 -4.29 0.64
CA TYR A 10 0.63 -5.24 -0.41
C TYR A 10 -0.39 -4.70 -1.41
N CYS A 11 -1.55 -4.21 -0.95
CA CYS A 11 -2.60 -3.71 -1.83
C CYS A 11 -2.09 -2.57 -2.73
N VAL A 12 -1.45 -1.56 -2.14
CA VAL A 12 -0.96 -0.38 -2.87
C VAL A 12 0.11 -0.75 -3.89
N ASN A 13 1.08 -1.57 -3.49
CA ASN A 13 2.19 -1.95 -4.38
C ASN A 13 1.74 -2.92 -5.47
N ARG A 14 0.80 -3.84 -5.18
CA ARG A 14 0.19 -4.71 -6.19
C ARG A 14 -0.49 -3.85 -7.26
N ASP A 15 -1.29 -2.87 -6.86
CA ASP A 15 -2.02 -2.02 -7.80
C ASP A 15 -1.05 -1.20 -8.67
N GLU A 16 0.08 -0.76 -8.13
CA GLU A 16 1.13 -0.10 -8.90
C GLU A 16 1.84 -1.05 -9.88
N LEU A 17 2.20 -2.25 -9.44
CA LEU A 17 2.79 -3.29 -10.30
C LEU A 17 1.82 -3.72 -11.42
N GLN A 18 0.53 -3.78 -11.12
CA GLN A 18 -0.53 -4.07 -12.10
C GLN A 18 -0.52 -3.04 -13.23
N LYS A 19 -0.47 -1.74 -12.92
CA LYS A 19 -0.39 -0.69 -13.95
C LYS A 19 0.81 -0.89 -14.87
N HIS A 20 1.97 -1.26 -14.32
CA HIS A 20 3.16 -1.51 -15.12
C HIS A 20 3.05 -2.76 -16.02
N CYS A 21 2.29 -3.77 -15.59
CA CYS A 21 2.03 -4.96 -16.39
C CYS A 21 0.98 -4.69 -17.49
N GLU A 22 0.02 -3.81 -17.25
CA GLU A 22 -1.01 -3.41 -18.21
C GLU A 22 -0.52 -2.35 -19.22
N GLN A 23 0.57 -1.63 -18.91
CA GLN A 23 1.17 -0.66 -19.81
C GLN A 23 1.82 -1.30 -21.04
N ASP A 24 1.75 -0.58 -22.17
CA ASP A 24 2.41 -0.95 -23.43
C ASP A 24 3.90 -0.55 -23.40
N TYR A 25 4.67 -1.30 -22.62
CA TYR A 25 6.13 -1.29 -22.70
C TYR A 25 6.63 -2.19 -23.83
N ASN A 26 7.92 -2.09 -24.14
CA ASN A 26 8.58 -3.14 -24.91
C ASN A 26 8.39 -4.51 -24.22
N ASP A 27 8.34 -5.58 -25.03
CA ASP A 27 7.99 -6.92 -24.56
C ASP A 27 8.87 -7.41 -23.39
N GLY A 28 10.16 -7.01 -23.39
CA GLY A 28 11.12 -7.38 -22.34
C GLY A 28 10.81 -6.74 -20.98
N LEU A 29 10.52 -5.42 -20.95
CA LEU A 29 10.17 -4.71 -19.73
C LEU A 29 8.81 -5.15 -19.21
N LYS A 30 7.82 -5.28 -20.10
CA LYS A 30 6.48 -5.78 -19.74
C LYS A 30 6.58 -7.15 -19.08
N LYS A 31 7.30 -8.09 -19.70
CA LYS A 31 7.53 -9.43 -19.13
C LYS A 31 8.18 -9.37 -17.75
N ARG A 32 9.18 -8.50 -17.55
CA ARG A 32 9.84 -8.34 -16.25
C ARG A 32 8.86 -7.84 -15.17
N TYR A 33 8.07 -6.82 -15.47
CA TYR A 33 7.08 -6.29 -14.52
C TYR A 33 5.99 -7.31 -14.20
N CYS A 34 5.45 -7.99 -15.21
CA CYS A 34 4.42 -9.01 -15.02
C CYS A 34 4.94 -10.24 -14.25
N ASN A 35 6.20 -10.63 -14.45
CA ASN A 35 6.83 -11.69 -13.65
C ASN A 35 6.98 -11.26 -12.19
N ASN A 36 7.48 -10.05 -11.95
CA ASN A 36 7.58 -9.49 -10.60
C ASN A 36 6.19 -9.41 -9.93
N PHE A 37 5.14 -9.03 -10.68
CA PHE A 37 3.77 -9.01 -10.18
C PHE A 37 3.30 -10.38 -9.71
N ASN A 38 3.55 -11.43 -10.50
CA ASN A 38 3.21 -12.81 -10.14
C ASN A 38 3.98 -13.29 -8.90
N GLU A 39 5.29 -13.04 -8.83
CA GLU A 39 6.12 -13.39 -7.69
C GLU A 39 5.69 -12.65 -6.42
N TYR A 40 5.48 -11.34 -6.52
CA TYR A 40 5.04 -10.48 -5.43
C TYR A 40 3.70 -10.96 -4.87
N THR A 41 2.72 -11.20 -5.75
CA THR A 41 1.39 -11.65 -5.36
C THR A 41 1.40 -13.05 -4.75
N LYS A 42 2.24 -13.96 -5.25
CA LYS A 42 2.42 -15.29 -4.66
C LYS A 42 3.03 -15.21 -3.26
N TYR A 43 4.10 -14.43 -3.11
CA TYR A 43 4.78 -14.25 -1.81
C TYR A 43 3.82 -13.79 -0.72
N TYR A 44 3.03 -12.74 -0.98
CA TYR A 44 2.09 -12.23 0.02
C TYR A 44 0.93 -13.17 0.29
N TYR A 45 0.44 -13.89 -0.73
CA TYR A 45 -0.56 -14.95 -0.51
C TYR A 45 -0.04 -16.00 0.47
N ASP A 46 1.17 -16.53 0.26
CA ASP A 46 1.76 -17.55 1.14
C ASP A 46 1.96 -17.01 2.57
N GLN A 47 2.39 -15.74 2.71
CA GLN A 47 2.54 -15.08 4.00
C GLN A 47 1.20 -14.92 4.73
N PHE A 48 0.15 -14.45 4.05
CA PHE A 48 -1.15 -14.25 4.71
C PHE A 48 -1.85 -15.56 5.00
N LYS A 49 -1.81 -16.54 4.09
CA LYS A 49 -2.44 -17.86 4.27
C LYS A 49 -1.81 -18.63 5.43
N SER A 50 -0.50 -18.49 5.67
CA SER A 50 0.17 -19.12 6.80
C SER A 50 -0.03 -18.39 8.14
N LYS A 51 -0.14 -17.05 8.11
CA LYS A 51 -0.23 -16.21 9.32
C LYS A 51 -1.65 -15.94 9.81
N ILE A 52 -2.67 -16.13 8.96
CA ILE A 52 -4.08 -15.87 9.25
C ILE A 52 -4.81 -17.20 9.18
N LYS A 53 -5.17 -17.73 10.36
CA LYS A 53 -5.84 -19.04 10.47
C LYS A 53 -7.27 -18.98 9.95
N CYS A 54 -8.00 -17.95 10.35
CA CYS A 54 -9.39 -17.76 9.96
C CYS A 54 -9.79 -16.29 10.03
N LEU A 55 -10.77 -15.90 9.22
CA LEU A 55 -11.42 -14.59 9.23
C LEU A 55 -12.61 -14.64 10.16
N LYS A 56 -12.69 -13.71 11.12
CA LYS A 56 -13.83 -13.62 12.03
C LYS A 56 -15.08 -13.27 11.23
N ASP A 57 -16.10 -14.12 11.28
CA ASP A 57 -17.38 -13.88 10.59
C ASP A 57 -18.19 -12.84 11.37
N SER A 58 -17.93 -11.57 11.11
CA SER A 58 -18.73 -10.50 11.67
C SER A 58 -19.96 -10.27 10.79
N ASN A 59 -20.92 -11.21 10.78
CA ASN A 59 -22.27 -10.98 10.24
C ASN A 59 -22.99 -9.79 10.93
N LYS A 60 -22.34 -9.12 11.89
CA LYS A 60 -22.79 -7.93 12.62
C LYS A 60 -21.87 -6.70 12.48
N ASP A 61 -20.66 -6.81 11.89
CA ASP A 61 -19.84 -5.62 11.63
C ASP A 61 -20.08 -5.18 10.20
N ILE A 62 -20.60 -3.96 10.06
CA ILE A 62 -20.90 -3.28 8.79
C ILE A 62 -19.60 -3.01 7.99
N HIS A 63 -18.43 -3.22 8.62
CA HIS A 63 -17.11 -3.10 8.04
C HIS A 63 -16.40 -4.46 8.09
N TYR A 64 -16.28 -5.11 6.93
CA TYR A 64 -15.51 -6.34 6.80
C TYR A 64 -14.05 -6.11 7.21
N ASN A 65 -13.59 -6.81 8.26
CA ASN A 65 -12.18 -6.82 8.64
C ASN A 65 -11.31 -7.29 7.46
N TRP A 66 -10.09 -6.79 7.32
CA TRP A 66 -9.18 -7.16 6.23
C TRP A 66 -9.69 -6.79 4.83
N ARG A 67 -10.43 -5.69 4.73
CA ARG A 67 -10.81 -5.02 3.48
C ARG A 67 -10.07 -3.68 3.39
N PHE A 68 -9.30 -3.49 2.32
CA PHE A 68 -8.66 -2.22 1.98
C PHE A 68 -9.39 -1.51 0.84
N SER A 69 -9.90 -2.29 -0.13
CA SER A 69 -10.73 -1.83 -1.25
C SER A 69 -11.61 -2.98 -1.75
N ASP A 70 -12.52 -2.70 -2.69
CA ASP A 70 -13.35 -3.74 -3.34
C ASP A 70 -12.53 -4.77 -4.15
N THR A 71 -11.29 -4.43 -4.50
CA THR A 71 -10.34 -5.30 -5.20
C THR A 71 -9.29 -5.89 -4.26
N CYS A 72 -9.18 -5.39 -3.03
CA CYS A 72 -8.23 -5.86 -2.03
C CYS A 72 -8.92 -6.19 -0.71
N THR A 73 -9.38 -7.43 -0.59
CA THR A 73 -10.02 -7.97 0.61
C THR A 73 -9.70 -9.44 0.82
N LEU A 74 -9.26 -9.81 2.02
CA LEU A 74 -8.99 -11.22 2.33
C LEU A 74 -10.25 -12.11 2.27
N HIS A 75 -11.45 -11.51 2.28
CA HIS A 75 -12.70 -12.23 2.03
C HIS A 75 -12.85 -12.70 0.57
N ASN A 76 -12.11 -12.11 -0.37
CA ASN A 76 -12.01 -12.57 -1.74
C ASN A 76 -10.54 -12.75 -2.13
N VAL A 77 -9.99 -13.92 -1.81
CA VAL A 77 -8.58 -14.26 -2.06
C VAL A 77 -8.25 -14.27 -3.55
N ALA A 78 -9.13 -14.79 -4.40
CA ALA A 78 -8.86 -14.90 -5.84
C ALA A 78 -8.65 -13.52 -6.48
N LYS A 79 -9.49 -12.55 -6.11
CA LYS A 79 -9.40 -11.17 -6.58
C LYS A 79 -8.27 -10.39 -5.93
N THR A 80 -8.01 -10.64 -4.65
CA THR A 80 -6.97 -9.94 -3.89
C THR A 80 -5.58 -10.38 -4.30
N PHE A 81 -5.40 -11.66 -4.61
CA PHE A 81 -4.13 -12.21 -5.06
C PHE A 81 -4.29 -12.70 -6.51
N PRO A 82 -4.41 -11.79 -7.48
CA PRO A 82 -4.57 -12.18 -8.89
C PRO A 82 -3.28 -12.77 -9.46
N LYS A 83 -3.32 -13.18 -10.72
CA LYS A 83 -2.13 -13.58 -11.49
C LYS A 83 -2.19 -13.02 -12.90
N TYR A 84 -1.04 -12.69 -13.44
CA TYR A 84 -0.86 -12.42 -14.85
C TYR A 84 -0.78 -13.73 -15.64
N ASP A 85 -1.64 -13.87 -16.64
CA ASP A 85 -1.65 -14.97 -17.61
C ASP A 85 -0.87 -14.55 -18.86
N GLU A 86 0.31 -15.14 -19.07
CA GLU A 86 1.17 -14.81 -20.23
C GLU A 86 0.51 -15.13 -21.57
N LYS A 87 -0.37 -16.14 -21.65
CA LYS A 87 -1.01 -16.56 -22.90
C LYS A 87 -2.10 -15.58 -23.32
N LYS A 88 -2.86 -15.09 -22.34
CA LYS A 88 -3.94 -14.12 -22.55
C LYS A 88 -3.45 -12.67 -22.44
N GLN A 89 -2.20 -12.47 -22.02
CA GLN A 89 -1.57 -11.17 -21.77
C GLN A 89 -2.42 -10.25 -20.89
N THR A 90 -3.02 -10.82 -19.84
CA THR A 90 -3.95 -10.10 -18.96
C THR A 90 -3.87 -10.61 -17.53
N ILE A 91 -4.27 -9.76 -16.59
CA ILE A 91 -4.38 -10.10 -15.17
C ILE A 91 -5.76 -10.72 -14.94
N LEU A 92 -5.78 -11.85 -14.24
CA LEU A 92 -6.97 -12.61 -13.92
C LEU A 92 -7.03 -12.91 -12.43
N ASP A 93 -8.25 -12.98 -11.91
CA ASP A 93 -8.51 -13.54 -10.58
C ASP A 93 -7.96 -14.96 -10.50
N ASP A 94 -7.15 -15.25 -9.48
CA ASP A 94 -6.51 -16.55 -9.34
C ASP A 94 -7.40 -17.51 -8.55
N THR A 95 -8.34 -18.14 -9.25
CA THR A 95 -9.28 -19.11 -8.68
C THR A 95 -8.62 -20.38 -8.15
N SER A 96 -7.31 -20.58 -8.39
CA SER A 96 -6.56 -21.69 -7.81
C SER A 96 -6.14 -21.45 -6.36
N LYS A 97 -6.23 -20.21 -5.86
CA LYS A 97 -5.91 -19.86 -4.48
C LYS A 97 -7.08 -20.18 -3.56
N ASN A 98 -6.78 -20.90 -2.48
CA ASN A 98 -7.78 -21.31 -1.52
C ASN A 98 -8.25 -20.10 -0.69
N PRO A 99 -9.57 -19.93 -0.48
CA PRO A 99 -10.10 -18.95 0.47
C PRO A 99 -9.49 -19.10 1.86
N ILE A 100 -9.50 -18.04 2.66
CA ILE A 100 -9.20 -18.12 4.09
C ILE A 100 -10.48 -18.55 4.82
N ASP A 101 -10.36 -19.53 5.72
CA ASP A 101 -11.50 -20.11 6.42
C ASP A 101 -12.17 -19.10 7.34
N LYS A 102 -13.46 -19.28 7.64
CA LYS A 102 -14.16 -18.46 8.63
C LYS A 102 -13.92 -19.04 10.03
N CYS A 103 -13.73 -18.18 11.03
CA CYS A 103 -13.57 -18.64 12.41
C CYS A 103 -14.90 -19.17 12.96
N ASN A 104 -14.84 -20.28 13.72
CA ASN A 104 -15.99 -20.72 14.50
C ASN A 104 -16.29 -19.71 15.64
N VAL A 105 -17.55 -19.61 16.06
CA VAL A 105 -18.04 -18.60 17.04
C VAL A 105 -17.27 -18.62 18.38
N HIS A 106 -16.64 -19.75 18.71
CA HIS A 106 -15.88 -19.97 19.94
C HIS A 106 -14.36 -20.03 19.76
N GLU A 107 -13.85 -19.88 18.53
CA GLU A 107 -12.42 -19.89 18.26
C GLU A 107 -11.85 -18.47 18.34
N ASP A 108 -10.83 -18.31 19.17
CA ASP A 108 -9.97 -17.14 19.08
C ASP A 108 -9.21 -17.20 17.76
N SER A 109 -9.48 -16.24 16.87
CA SER A 109 -8.77 -16.07 15.60
C SER A 109 -7.26 -15.94 15.81
N GLY A 110 -6.80 -15.55 17.02
CA GLY A 110 -5.41 -15.26 17.34
C GLY A 110 -4.82 -14.15 16.45
N THR A 111 -5.69 -13.45 15.72
CA THR A 111 -5.34 -12.53 14.64
C THR A 111 -6.02 -11.20 14.93
N ILE A 112 -5.23 -10.13 14.84
CA ILE A 112 -5.72 -8.76 15.04
C ILE A 112 -6.71 -8.44 13.91
N ASN A 113 -7.90 -8.00 14.28
CA ASN A 113 -8.90 -7.49 13.34
C ASN A 113 -8.37 -6.20 12.68
N CYS A 114 -8.19 -6.24 11.36
CA CYS A 114 -7.78 -5.08 10.59
C CYS A 114 -9.01 -4.33 10.10
N TYR A 115 -9.51 -3.39 10.90
CA TYR A 115 -10.46 -2.38 10.42
C TYR A 115 -9.65 -1.33 9.68
N MET A 116 -9.56 -1.45 8.36
CA MET A 116 -9.20 -0.32 7.54
C MET A 116 -10.52 0.35 7.21
N LEU A 117 -10.68 1.59 7.67
CA LEU A 117 -11.74 2.44 7.12
C LEU A 117 -11.56 2.37 5.61
N ASP A 118 -12.59 1.89 4.90
CA ASP A 118 -12.67 2.06 3.44
C ASP A 118 -12.18 3.48 3.20
N GLY A 119 -11.13 3.62 2.38
CA GLY A 119 -10.62 4.94 2.03
C GLY A 119 -11.81 5.70 1.47
N LEU A 120 -12.47 6.51 2.31
CA LEU A 120 -13.35 7.56 1.84
C LEU A 120 -12.53 8.21 0.73
N PRO A 121 -13.10 8.46 -0.47
CA PRO A 121 -12.47 9.44 -1.32
C PRO A 121 -12.31 10.65 -0.42
N VAL A 122 -11.07 10.97 -0.06
CA VAL A 122 -10.80 12.15 0.73
C VAL A 122 -11.07 13.28 -0.26
N THR A 123 -12.34 13.68 -0.38
CA THR A 123 -12.62 15.08 -0.62
C THR A 123 -11.93 15.77 0.54
N LEU A 124 -10.92 16.57 0.21
CA LEU A 124 -9.95 17.18 1.11
C LEU A 124 -10.58 18.16 2.11
N GLU A 125 -11.90 18.09 2.33
CA GLU A 125 -12.69 19.08 3.05
C GLU A 125 -12.99 18.74 4.51
N GLU A 126 -12.76 17.51 5.00
CA GLU A 126 -13.16 17.15 6.38
C GLU A 126 -12.09 16.42 7.21
N LEU A 127 -10.82 16.84 7.13
CA LEU A 127 -9.85 16.54 8.20
C LEU A 127 -9.79 17.73 9.16
N PRO A 128 -10.10 17.56 10.46
CA PRO A 128 -9.77 18.58 11.44
C PRO A 128 -8.26 18.79 11.38
N THR A 129 -7.85 20.05 11.27
CA THR A 129 -6.46 20.50 11.11
C THR A 129 -5.49 19.82 12.08
N ILE A 130 -4.89 18.70 11.66
CA ILE A 130 -3.79 18.05 12.36
C ILE A 130 -2.55 18.26 11.50
N HIS A 131 -1.70 19.15 12.01
CA HIS A 131 -0.31 19.39 11.68
C HIS A 131 0.25 18.70 10.43
N VAL A 132 0.37 19.51 9.39
CA VAL A 132 1.10 19.25 8.14
C VAL A 132 2.48 18.64 8.44
N ILE A 133 2.81 17.58 7.70
CA ILE A 133 4.04 16.78 7.77
C ILE A 133 5.28 17.71 7.82
N PRO A 134 6.06 17.74 8.93
CA PRO A 134 7.21 18.63 9.09
C PRO A 134 8.32 18.43 8.06
N LEU A 135 8.40 17.24 7.46
CA LEU A 135 9.51 16.82 6.61
C LEU A 135 9.60 17.58 5.28
N LYS A 136 8.45 17.95 4.68
CA LYS A 136 8.44 18.71 3.41
C LYS A 136 8.78 20.19 3.62
N TYR A 137 8.36 20.77 4.74
CA TYR A 137 8.67 22.16 5.08
C TYR A 137 10.07 22.33 5.66
N GLY A 138 10.63 21.31 6.34
CA GLY A 138 12.00 21.34 6.85
C GLY A 138 13.04 21.51 5.73
N ILE A 139 12.83 20.86 4.58
CA ILE A 139 13.74 20.99 3.42
C ILE A 139 13.65 22.39 2.79
N TYR A 140 12.45 22.98 2.72
CA TYR A 140 12.24 24.32 2.14
C TYR A 140 12.66 25.47 3.07
N ALA A 141 12.47 25.32 4.38
CA ALA A 141 12.96 26.30 5.36
C ALA A 141 14.49 26.26 5.44
N GLY A 142 15.09 25.07 5.46
CA GLY A 142 16.54 24.91 5.57
C GLY A 142 17.34 25.51 4.39
N SER A 143 16.83 25.37 3.16
CA SER A 143 17.50 25.93 1.97
C SER A 143 17.52 27.46 1.96
N SER A 144 16.48 28.11 2.50
CA SER A 144 16.42 29.57 2.60
C SER A 144 17.42 30.12 3.63
N PHE A 145 17.60 29.46 4.78
CA PHE A 145 18.54 29.89 5.83
C PHE A 145 20.02 29.83 5.37
N LEU A 146 20.42 28.79 4.64
CA LEU A 146 21.78 28.67 4.09
C LEU A 146 22.13 29.81 3.11
N GLY A 147 21.16 30.24 2.31
CA GLY A 147 21.31 31.37 1.38
C GLY A 147 21.55 32.69 2.11
N PHE A 148 20.71 33.01 3.10
CA PHE A 148 20.86 34.23 3.90
C PHE A 148 22.16 34.25 4.72
N PHE A 149 22.56 33.11 5.29
CA PHE A 149 23.81 33.02 6.06
C PHE A 149 25.05 33.25 5.18
N SER A 150 25.04 32.69 3.97
CA SER A 150 26.12 32.88 2.99
C SER A 150 26.22 34.33 2.53
N LEU A 151 25.10 35.00 2.27
CA LEU A 151 25.06 36.43 1.92
C LEU A 151 25.55 37.31 3.06
N GLY A 152 25.17 37.00 4.30
CA GLY A 152 25.63 37.71 5.50
C GLY A 152 27.15 37.63 5.68
N LEU A 153 27.75 36.45 5.52
CA LEU A 153 29.20 36.27 5.58
C LEU A 153 29.93 37.02 4.46
N TYR A 154 29.37 37.01 3.24
CA TYR A 154 29.91 37.75 2.11
C TYR A 154 29.94 39.25 2.39
N LEU A 155 28.81 39.83 2.80
CA LEU A 155 28.71 41.26 3.12
C LEU A 155 29.60 41.65 4.31
N TYR A 156 29.68 40.82 5.36
CA TYR A 156 30.58 41.05 6.49
C TYR A 156 32.05 41.12 6.05
N LYS A 157 32.47 40.22 5.15
CA LYS A 157 33.84 40.20 4.63
C LYS A 157 34.15 41.44 3.79
N VAL A 158 33.20 41.88 2.94
CA VAL A 158 33.37 43.08 2.09
C VAL A 158 33.45 44.35 2.94
N ASN A 159 32.63 44.47 3.99
CA ASN A 159 32.63 45.65 4.87
C ASN A 159 33.85 45.74 5.79
N LYS A 160 34.58 44.65 6.02
CA LYS A 160 35.82 44.64 6.84
C LYS A 160 37.08 44.94 6.01
N LEU A 161 36.95 44.97 4.69
CA LEU A 161 38.04 45.25 3.73
C LEU A 161 37.97 46.68 3.17
N LEU A 162 37.08 47.52 3.71
CA LEU A 162 36.86 48.91 3.33
C LEU A 162 37.25 49.84 4.49
#